data_AF-A0A7Y4YX35-F1
#
_entry.id   AF-A0A7Y4YX35-F1
#
_cell.length_a   1.000
_cell.length_b   1.000
_cell.length_c   1.000
_cell.angle_alpha   90.00
_cell.angle_beta   90.00
_cell.angle_gamma   90.00
#
_symmetry.space_group_name_H-M   'P 1'
#
loop_
_entity.id
_entity.type
_entity.pdbx_description
1 polymer ?
#
loop_
_entity_poly.entity_id
_entity_poly.type
_entity_poly.pdbx_seq_one_letter_code
_entity_poly.pdbx_strand_id
1 'polypeptide(L)'
;MKTVQGVAASLAAVSLLFTVPAQAAGMSQAEKLRRLDIMLMVTGLRCRTTADNFQADYGRFTTKHLGALNAASNELKGDMARRYGAAGANRALDRLSVTMANTYGQGHPWLGCGELKQVARGLANAQGTAPLVEAADQLLAEGGSPKLAMSRR
;
A
#
# COMPACT_ATOMS: atom_id res chain seq x y z
N MET A 1 -54.64 -33.07 17.87
CA MET A 1 -53.76 -32.46 18.90
C MET A 1 -52.99 -33.57 19.62
N LYS A 2 -51.71 -33.31 19.89
CA LYS A 2 -50.76 -34.02 20.77
C LYS A 2 -49.90 -35.15 20.17
N THR A 3 -48.60 -34.89 20.29
CA THR A 3 -47.37 -35.55 19.83
C THR A 3 -46.90 -36.68 20.76
N VAL A 4 -46.17 -37.68 20.24
CA VAL A 4 -45.12 -38.42 20.99
C VAL A 4 -43.92 -38.70 20.07
N GLN A 5 -42.72 -38.60 20.65
CA GLN A 5 -41.39 -38.51 20.05
C GLN A 5 -40.61 -39.85 20.06
N GLY A 6 -39.53 -39.90 19.26
CA GLY A 6 -38.33 -40.74 19.47
C GLY A 6 -38.11 -41.84 18.42
N VAL A 7 -36.92 -42.18 17.91
CA VAL A 7 -35.51 -41.83 18.19
C VAL A 7 -34.66 -42.12 16.92
N ALA A 8 -33.66 -41.27 16.70
CA ALA A 8 -32.40 -41.36 15.92
C ALA A 8 -32.06 -42.59 15.06
N ALA A 9 -31.51 -42.31 13.87
CA ALA A 9 -30.25 -42.89 13.41
C ALA A 9 -29.55 -41.96 12.40
N SER A 10 -28.45 -41.38 12.87
CA SER A 10 -27.47 -40.54 12.18
C SER A 10 -26.71 -41.27 11.08
N LEU A 11 -26.46 -40.60 9.95
CA LEU A 11 -25.32 -40.85 9.07
C LEU A 11 -24.68 -39.51 8.71
N ALA A 12 -23.56 -39.24 9.37
CA ALA A 12 -22.71 -38.09 9.16
C ALA A 12 -22.06 -38.19 7.78
N ALA A 13 -22.47 -37.32 6.85
CA ALA A 13 -21.66 -36.99 5.68
C ALA A 13 -20.78 -35.79 6.07
N VAL A 14 -19.54 -36.10 6.45
CA VAL A 14 -18.46 -35.13 6.65
C VAL A 14 -18.11 -34.56 5.27
N SER A 15 -18.80 -33.50 4.87
CA SER A 15 -18.37 -32.66 3.77
C SER A 15 -17.21 -31.81 4.27
N LEU A 16 -15.99 -32.24 3.92
CA LEU A 16 -14.76 -31.47 4.06
C LEU A 16 -14.95 -30.11 3.40
N LEU A 17 -15.31 -29.12 4.21
CA LEU A 17 -15.09 -27.71 3.88
C LEU A 17 -13.57 -27.53 3.84
N PHE A 18 -12.98 -27.67 2.66
CA PHE A 18 -11.70 -27.03 2.38
C PHE A 18 -11.96 -25.51 2.43
N THR A 19 -11.93 -24.95 3.63
CA THR A 19 -11.70 -23.53 3.83
C THR A 19 -10.28 -23.24 3.38
N VAL A 20 -10.08 -23.10 2.06
CA VAL A 20 -8.94 -22.35 1.56
C VAL A 20 -9.03 -21.00 2.26
N PRO A 21 -8.02 -20.59 3.06
CA PRO A 21 -8.03 -19.23 3.55
C PRO A 21 -8.08 -18.38 2.30
N ALA A 22 -9.13 -17.56 2.17
CA ALA A 22 -9.07 -16.43 1.28
C ALA A 22 -7.91 -15.60 1.84
N GLN A 23 -6.71 -15.82 1.30
CA GLN A 23 -5.55 -15.01 1.58
C GLN A 23 -5.92 -13.65 1.00
N ALA A 24 -6.63 -12.83 1.78
CA ALA A 24 -6.49 -11.39 1.72
C ALA A 24 -5.04 -11.11 2.12
N ALA A 25 -4.11 -11.50 1.24
CA ALA A 25 -2.70 -11.26 1.41
C ALA A 25 -2.59 -9.75 1.31
N GLY A 26 -2.43 -9.11 2.47
CA GLY A 26 -2.12 -7.69 2.53
C GLY A 26 -0.95 -7.38 1.62
N MET A 27 -0.93 -6.14 1.12
CA MET A 27 0.14 -5.65 0.28
C MET A 27 1.52 -5.97 0.89
N SER A 28 2.44 -6.50 0.09
CA SER A 28 3.80 -6.78 0.59
C SER A 28 4.52 -5.49 0.96
N GLN A 29 5.53 -5.56 1.83
CA GLN A 29 6.35 -4.39 2.17
C GLN A 29 6.95 -3.75 0.91
N ALA A 30 7.46 -4.57 0.00
CA ALA A 30 8.01 -4.15 -1.28
C ALA A 30 6.98 -3.37 -2.13
N GLU A 31 5.75 -3.88 -2.22
CA GLU A 31 4.67 -3.21 -2.95
C GLU A 31 4.24 -1.90 -2.28
N LYS A 32 4.15 -1.88 -0.95
CA LYS A 32 3.84 -0.66 -0.16
C LYS A 32 4.84 0.45 -0.44
N LEU A 33 6.13 0.14 -0.37
CA LEU A 33 7.19 1.13 -0.61
C LEU A 33 7.18 1.64 -2.04
N ARG A 34 6.94 0.76 -3.03
CA ARG A 34 6.83 1.17 -4.43
C ARG A 34 5.63 2.08 -4.67
N ARG A 35 4.48 1.75 -4.09
CA ARG A 35 3.26 2.59 -4.21
C ARG A 35 3.44 3.94 -3.51
N LEU A 36 4.05 3.96 -2.33
CA LEU A 36 4.37 5.19 -1.59
C LEU A 36 5.26 6.13 -2.43
N ASP A 37 6.34 5.60 -3.01
CA ASP A 37 7.26 6.35 -3.86
C ASP A 37 6.54 7.00 -5.06
N ILE A 38 5.74 6.21 -5.80
CA ILE A 38 4.98 6.73 -6.95
C ILE A 38 3.97 7.79 -6.53
N MET A 39 3.26 7.57 -5.42
CA MET A 39 2.29 8.53 -4.89
C MET A 39 2.98 9.87 -4.56
N LEU A 40 4.08 9.86 -3.81
CA LEU A 40 4.81 11.07 -3.44
C LEU A 40 5.43 11.78 -4.65
N MET A 41 5.94 11.03 -5.62
CA MET A 41 6.46 11.57 -6.87
C MET A 41 5.38 12.33 -7.65
N VAL A 42 4.24 11.67 -7.91
CA VAL A 42 3.16 12.19 -8.76
C VAL A 42 2.49 13.39 -8.10
N THR A 43 2.17 13.27 -6.80
CA THR A 43 1.61 14.38 -6.04
C THR A 43 2.61 15.54 -5.90
N GLY A 44 3.91 15.25 -5.77
CA GLY A 44 4.96 16.27 -5.75
C GLY A 44 5.06 17.05 -7.06
N LEU A 45 4.93 16.37 -8.20
CA LEU A 45 4.87 17.01 -9.52
C LEU A 45 3.66 17.94 -9.67
N ARG A 46 2.52 17.57 -9.09
CA ARG A 46 1.29 18.40 -9.07
C ARG A 46 1.46 19.63 -8.18
N CYS A 47 2.08 19.48 -7.01
CA CYS A 47 2.29 20.58 -6.06
C CYS A 47 3.47 21.50 -6.43
N ARG A 48 4.19 21.25 -7.53
CA ARG A 48 5.45 21.95 -7.85
C ARG A 48 5.32 23.47 -8.06
N THR A 49 4.14 23.94 -8.48
CA THR A 49 3.88 25.36 -8.75
C THR A 49 3.15 26.07 -7.61
N THR A 50 2.88 25.39 -6.49
CA THR A 50 2.20 25.97 -5.32
C THR A 50 3.23 26.39 -4.26
N ALA A 51 2.78 27.16 -3.25
CA ALA A 51 3.60 27.48 -2.08
C ALA A 51 4.04 26.23 -1.28
N ASP A 52 3.29 25.14 -1.45
CA ASP A 52 3.52 23.84 -0.83
C ASP A 52 4.30 22.88 -1.72
N ASN A 53 5.11 23.39 -2.66
CA ASN A 53 6.06 22.56 -3.39
C ASN A 53 6.95 21.78 -2.40
N PHE A 54 6.94 20.45 -2.55
CA PHE A 54 7.71 19.52 -1.73
C PHE A 54 8.66 18.64 -2.55
N GLN A 55 8.92 18.97 -3.82
CA GLN A 55 9.83 18.18 -4.67
C GLN A 55 11.24 18.05 -4.07
N ALA A 56 11.73 19.10 -3.39
CA ALA A 56 13.00 19.04 -2.69
C ALA A 56 12.96 18.06 -1.50
N ASP A 57 11.83 17.98 -0.78
CA ASP A 57 11.65 17.05 0.34
C ASP A 57 11.55 15.60 -0.19
N TYR A 58 10.80 15.38 -1.28
CA TYR A 58 10.74 14.10 -1.97
C TYR A 58 12.12 13.64 -2.50
N GLY A 59 12.90 14.55 -3.11
CA GLY A 59 14.24 14.24 -3.58
C GLY A 59 15.21 13.84 -2.47
N ARG A 60 15.12 14.46 -1.28
CA ARG A 60 15.90 14.04 -0.10
C ARG A 60 15.44 12.67 0.41
N PHE A 61 14.13 12.41 0.43
CA PHE A 61 13.57 11.11 0.78
C PHE A 61 14.12 10.00 -0.13
N THR A 62 14.01 10.15 -1.46
CA THR A 62 14.49 9.12 -2.40
C THR A 62 16.01 8.94 -2.34
N THR A 63 16.76 10.02 -2.18
CA THR A 63 18.23 9.94 -2.04
C THR A 63 18.63 9.19 -0.77
N LYS A 64 18.02 9.53 0.37
CA LYS A 64 18.34 8.90 1.66
C LYS A 64 18.00 7.41 1.67
N HIS A 65 16.85 7.05 1.10
CA HIS A 65 16.31 5.69 1.17
C HIS A 65 16.52 4.88 -0.11
N LEU A 66 17.40 5.34 -1.01
CA LEU A 66 17.61 4.74 -2.33
C LEU A 66 17.88 3.23 -2.26
N GLY A 67 18.72 2.80 -1.31
CA GLY A 67 19.01 1.37 -1.11
C GLY A 67 17.76 0.55 -0.76
N ALA A 68 16.93 1.05 0.14
CA ALA A 68 15.69 0.40 0.54
C ALA A 68 14.65 0.38 -0.60
N LEU A 69 14.50 1.49 -1.33
CA LEU A 69 13.57 1.59 -2.46
C LEU A 69 13.98 0.66 -3.62
N ASN A 70 15.28 0.53 -3.88
CA ASN A 70 15.79 -0.40 -4.89
C ASN A 70 15.63 -1.86 -4.48
N ALA A 71 15.91 -2.19 -3.20
CA ALA A 71 15.68 -3.54 -2.68
C ALA A 71 14.21 -3.94 -2.79
N ALA A 72 13.30 -3.06 -2.35
CA ALA A 72 11.86 -3.23 -2.49
C ALA A 72 11.43 -3.40 -3.95
N SER A 73 11.97 -2.60 -4.87
CA SER A 73 11.64 -2.71 -6.30
C SER A 73 12.07 -4.06 -6.89
N ASN A 74 13.24 -4.55 -6.50
CA ASN A 74 13.74 -5.86 -6.95
C ASN A 74 12.92 -7.02 -6.36
N GLU A 75 12.60 -6.96 -5.07
CA GLU A 75 11.73 -7.94 -4.41
C GLU A 75 10.35 -7.98 -5.07
N LEU A 76 9.74 -6.82 -5.30
CA LEU A 76 8.44 -6.73 -5.97
C LEU A 76 8.50 -7.32 -7.37
N LYS A 77 9.56 -7.05 -8.14
CA LYS A 77 9.75 -7.65 -9.46
C LYS A 77 9.87 -9.17 -9.38
N GLY A 78 10.59 -9.70 -8.38
CA GLY A 78 10.69 -11.12 -8.09
C GLY A 78 9.34 -11.75 -7.76
N ASP A 79 8.54 -11.10 -6.91
CA ASP A 79 7.17 -11.51 -6.58
C ASP A 79 6.28 -11.57 -7.81
N MET A 80 6.31 -10.52 -8.63
CA MET A 80 5.52 -10.45 -9.86
C MET A 80 5.98 -11.51 -10.87
N ALA A 81 7.29 -11.81 -10.95
CA ALA A 81 7.81 -12.87 -11.80
C ALA A 81 7.39 -14.27 -11.33
N ARG A 82 7.34 -14.50 -10.01
CA ARG A 82 6.81 -15.74 -9.43
C ARG A 82 5.32 -15.92 -9.71
N ARG A 83 4.54 -14.84 -9.71
CA ARG A 83 3.08 -14.86 -9.92
C ARG A 83 2.67 -14.91 -11.40
N TYR A 84 3.38 -14.20 -12.27
CA TYR A 84 2.97 -13.94 -13.66
C TYR A 84 4.00 -14.35 -14.71
N GLY A 85 5.13 -14.94 -14.30
CA GLY A 85 6.28 -15.22 -15.17
C GLY A 85 7.09 -13.96 -15.48
N ALA A 86 8.31 -14.14 -16.01
CA ALA A 86 9.25 -13.03 -16.27
C ALA A 86 8.67 -11.95 -17.22
N ALA A 87 7.98 -12.36 -18.28
CA ALA A 87 7.32 -11.43 -19.21
C ALA A 87 6.09 -10.74 -18.59
N GLY A 88 5.35 -11.44 -17.73
CA GLY A 88 4.20 -10.89 -17.03
C GLY A 88 4.59 -9.90 -15.93
N ALA A 89 5.75 -10.08 -15.30
CA ALA A 89 6.23 -9.23 -14.21
C ALA A 89 6.36 -7.76 -14.61
N ASN A 90 7.00 -7.49 -15.75
CA ASN A 90 7.17 -6.12 -16.24
C ASN A 90 5.82 -5.47 -16.57
N ARG A 91 4.90 -6.22 -17.17
CA ARG A 91 3.53 -5.71 -17.46
C ARG A 91 2.74 -5.45 -16.17
N ALA A 92 2.93 -6.27 -15.14
CA ALA A 92 2.28 -6.06 -13.85
C ALA A 92 2.82 -4.80 -13.14
N LEU A 93 4.14 -4.59 -13.17
CA LEU A 93 4.79 -3.40 -12.61
C LEU A 93 4.40 -2.11 -13.35
N ASP A 94 4.31 -2.17 -14.68
CA ASP A 94 3.85 -1.05 -15.51
C ASP A 94 2.41 -0.68 -15.19
N ARG A 95 1.52 -1.69 -15.16
CA ARG A 95 0.11 -1.50 -14.79
C ARG A 95 -0.03 -0.90 -13.38
N LEU A 96 0.72 -1.40 -12.41
CA LEU A 96 0.77 -0.83 -11.05
C LEU A 96 1.16 0.65 -11.11
N SER A 97 2.21 0.99 -11.85
CA SER A 97 2.72 2.36 -11.94
C SER A 97 1.72 3.30 -12.59
N VAL A 98 1.08 2.88 -13.68
CA VAL A 98 0.05 3.64 -14.38
C VAL A 98 -1.19 3.82 -13.51
N THR A 99 -1.67 2.77 -12.85
CA THR A 99 -2.82 2.87 -11.93
C THR A 99 -2.53 3.88 -10.83
N MET A 100 -1.38 3.78 -10.17
CA MET A 100 -1.00 4.71 -9.11
C MET A 100 -0.88 6.16 -9.61
N ALA A 101 -0.24 6.37 -10.77
CA ALA A 101 -0.12 7.70 -11.36
C ALA A 101 -1.48 8.30 -11.72
N ASN A 102 -2.43 7.49 -12.20
CA ASN A 102 -3.77 7.94 -12.51
C ASN A 102 -4.59 8.22 -11.23
N THR A 103 -4.49 7.36 -10.22
CA THR A 103 -5.16 7.55 -8.92
C THR A 103 -4.74 8.84 -8.24
N TYR A 104 -3.43 9.14 -8.23
CA TYR A 104 -2.89 10.29 -7.50
C TYR A 104 -2.53 11.49 -8.39
N GLY A 105 -2.68 11.38 -9.71
CA GLY A 105 -2.45 12.46 -10.66
C GLY A 105 -3.40 13.64 -10.45
N GLN A 106 -4.60 13.35 -9.94
CA GLN A 106 -5.55 14.38 -9.52
C GLN A 106 -5.32 14.90 -8.08
N GLY A 107 -4.20 14.52 -7.47
CA GLY A 107 -3.90 14.83 -6.08
C GLY A 107 -4.31 13.68 -5.16
N HIS A 108 -3.92 13.80 -3.89
CA HIS A 108 -4.27 12.82 -2.88
C HIS A 108 -5.73 13.04 -2.43
N PRO A 109 -6.56 12.00 -2.33
CA PRO A 109 -8.01 12.14 -2.10
C PRO A 109 -8.42 12.84 -0.80
N TRP A 110 -7.56 12.83 0.22
CA TRP A 110 -7.85 13.48 1.52
C TRP A 110 -6.69 14.30 2.10
N LEU A 111 -5.57 14.43 1.38
CA LEU A 111 -4.43 15.25 1.84
C LEU A 111 -4.13 16.31 0.79
N GLY A 112 -3.96 17.55 1.23
CA GLY A 112 -3.47 18.64 0.40
C GLY A 112 -1.95 18.61 0.24
N CYS A 113 -1.45 19.55 -0.57
CA CYS A 113 -0.01 19.71 -0.79
C CYS A 113 0.74 20.03 0.51
N GLY A 114 0.15 20.83 1.40
CA GLY A 114 0.74 21.18 2.69
C GLY A 114 0.94 19.97 3.60
N GLU A 115 -0.07 19.09 3.74
CA GLU A 115 0.06 17.87 4.53
C GLU A 115 1.08 16.90 3.91
N LEU A 116 1.02 16.71 2.58
CA LEU A 116 1.96 15.85 1.87
C LEU A 116 3.41 16.35 1.98
N LYS A 117 3.62 17.68 2.03
CA LYS A 117 4.93 18.28 2.29
C LYS A 117 5.46 17.90 3.67
N GLN A 118 4.63 17.92 4.70
CA GLN A 118 5.05 17.50 6.04
C GLN A 118 5.36 16.01 6.09
N VAL A 119 4.57 15.19 5.41
CA VAL A 119 4.84 13.75 5.25
C VAL A 119 6.18 13.52 4.56
N ALA A 120 6.41 14.12 3.39
CA ALA A 120 7.64 13.96 2.62
C ALA A 120 8.87 14.39 3.43
N ARG A 121 8.77 15.51 4.16
CA ARG A 121 9.81 15.98 5.08
C ARG A 121 10.07 15.00 6.22
N GLY A 122 9.02 14.46 6.83
CA GLY A 122 9.12 13.44 7.88
C GLY A 122 9.86 12.20 7.38
N LEU A 123 9.49 11.71 6.21
CA LEU A 123 10.13 10.53 5.59
C LEU A 123 11.58 10.80 5.19
N ALA A 124 11.90 12.01 4.71
CA ALA A 124 13.28 12.42 4.43
C ALA A 124 14.17 12.42 5.69
N ASN A 125 13.58 12.67 6.87
CA ASN A 125 14.31 12.68 8.13
C ASN A 125 14.28 11.31 8.85
N ALA A 126 13.32 10.45 8.54
CA ALA A 126 13.18 9.12 9.13
C ALA A 126 14.41 8.22 8.92
N GLN A 127 14.61 7.28 9.84
CA GLN A 127 15.66 6.27 9.77
C GLN A 127 15.06 4.88 9.63
N GLY A 128 15.70 4.05 8.81
CA GLY A 128 15.23 2.69 8.53
C GLY A 128 13.95 2.64 7.71
N THR A 129 13.47 1.42 7.46
CA THR A 129 12.33 1.15 6.57
C THR A 129 10.99 1.14 7.29
N ALA A 130 10.94 0.84 8.60
CA ALA A 130 9.69 0.74 9.35
C ALA A 130 8.81 2.02 9.25
N PRO A 131 9.35 3.25 9.40
CA PRO A 131 8.52 4.46 9.24
C PRO A 131 7.98 4.65 7.82
N LEU A 132 8.68 4.16 6.80
CA LEU A 132 8.22 4.24 5.41
C LEU A 132 7.03 3.32 5.19
N VAL A 133 7.07 2.12 5.76
CA VAL A 133 5.99 1.14 5.64
C VAL A 133 4.74 1.60 6.38
N GLU A 134 4.91 2.12 7.59
CA GLU A 134 3.81 2.72 8.35
C GLU A 134 3.17 3.88 7.60
N ALA A 135 3.98 4.77 7.01
CA ALA A 135 3.45 5.85 6.18
C ALA A 135 2.72 5.32 4.95
N ALA A 136 3.25 4.28 4.30
CA ALA A 136 2.56 3.64 3.18
C ALA A 136 1.19 3.08 3.61
N ASP A 137 1.10 2.43 4.76
CA ASP A 137 -0.17 1.91 5.28
C ASP A 137 -1.20 3.02 5.53
N GLN A 138 -0.77 4.16 6.05
CA GLN A 138 -1.67 5.28 6.34
C GLN A 138 -2.09 6.05 5.08
N LEU A 139 -1.19 6.22 4.11
CA LEU A 139 -1.41 7.06 2.93
C LEU A 139 -2.07 6.29 1.78
N LEU A 140 -1.90 4.97 1.73
CA LEU A 140 -2.45 4.13 0.67
C LEU A 140 -3.76 3.44 1.06
N ALA A 141 -4.18 3.51 2.33
CA ALA A 141 -5.45 2.94 2.77
C ALA A 141 -6.64 3.61 2.07
N GLU A 142 -7.54 2.81 1.50
CA GLU A 142 -8.78 3.33 0.91
C GLU A 142 -9.66 3.93 2.01
N GLY A 143 -9.77 5.26 2.02
CA GLY A 143 -10.49 6.00 3.07
C GLY A 143 -9.57 6.40 4.22
N GLY A 144 -9.03 7.63 4.13
CA GLY A 144 -8.16 8.21 5.14
C GLY A 144 -8.77 8.13 6.54
N SER A 145 -8.19 7.30 7.40
CA SER A 145 -8.36 7.44 8.84
C SER A 145 -7.35 8.49 9.32
N PRO A 146 -7.76 9.60 9.96
CA PRO A 146 -6.87 10.64 10.46
C PRO A 146 -6.13 10.15 11.72
N LYS A 147 -5.29 9.11 11.59
CA LYS A 147 -4.43 8.65 12.70
C LYS A 147 -3.23 9.56 12.91
N LEU A 148 -2.89 10.42 11.95
CA LEU A 148 -1.85 11.44 12.09
C LEU A 148 -2.26 12.64 12.96
N ALA A 149 -3.54 12.76 13.33
CA ALA A 149 -4.04 13.85 14.18
C ALA A 149 -3.94 13.55 15.70
N MET A 150 -3.70 12.30 16.11
CA MET A 150 -3.81 11.88 17.51
C MET A 150 -2.46 11.72 18.26
N SER A 151 -1.33 12.09 17.63
CA SER A 151 0.00 11.97 18.26
C SER A 151 0.60 13.31 18.73
N ARG A 152 -0.23 14.34 18.95
CA ARG A 152 0.13 15.50 19.76
C ARG A 152 -0.66 15.48 21.06
N ARG A 153 -0.09 14.86 22.08
CA ARG A 153 -0.34 15.21 23.48
C ARG A 153 1.01 15.48 24.13
#